data_AF-A0A955RE88-F1
#
_entry.id   AF-A0A955RE88-F1
#
_cell.length_a   1.000
_cell.length_b   1.000
_cell.length_c   1.000
_cell.angle_alpha   90.00
_cell.angle_beta   90.00
_cell.angle_gamma   90.00
#
_symmetry.space_group_name_H-M   'P 1'
#
loop_
_entity.id
_entity.type
_entity.pdbx_description
1 polymer ?
#
loop_
_entity_poly.entity_id
_entity_poly.type
_entity_poly.pdbx_seq_one_letter_code
_entity_poly.pdbx_strand_id
1 'polypeptide(L)'
;MLTVWITAALADWPQQQLVSSPAVALALADFDRDGTDDVAYVQADGTVGWTTLAGVSTTIHHVAGATSIAAGDLNGDHWFDLAVGQSPSNGIVRLDNIDATTCGSR
;
A
#
# COMPACT_ATOMS: atom_id res chain seq x y z
N MET A 1 49.33 11.50 -8.63
CA MET A 1 47.88 11.77 -8.60
C MET A 1 47.21 10.42 -8.43
N LEU A 2 46.75 10.09 -7.23
CA LEU A 2 46.11 8.80 -6.97
C LEU A 2 44.66 8.90 -7.46
N THR A 3 44.32 8.12 -8.48
CA THR A 3 42.92 7.94 -8.90
C THR A 3 42.29 6.95 -7.95
N VAL A 4 41.33 7.41 -7.15
CA VAL A 4 40.52 6.56 -6.28
C VAL A 4 39.39 5.97 -7.13
N TRP A 5 39.37 4.65 -7.29
CA TRP A 5 38.22 3.93 -7.84
C TRP A 5 37.22 3.73 -6.70
N ILE A 6 36.14 4.49 -6.67
CA ILE A 6 34.99 4.14 -5.84
C ILE A 6 34.21 3.11 -6.66
N THR A 7 34.22 1.86 -6.21
CA THR A 7 33.40 0.78 -6.76
C THR A 7 31.93 1.17 -6.70
N ALA A 8 31.33 1.35 -7.87
CA ALA A 8 29.88 1.40 -8.07
C ALA A 8 29.28 0.05 -7.66
N ALA A 9 28.89 -0.10 -6.40
CA ALA A 9 28.18 -1.28 -5.93
C ALA A 9 27.12 -0.97 -4.86
N LEU A 10 26.82 0.31 -4.59
CA LEU A 10 25.79 0.71 -3.61
C LEU A 10 24.73 1.67 -4.16
N ALA A 11 24.77 2.03 -5.45
CA ALA A 11 23.96 3.14 -5.97
C ALA A 11 22.70 2.73 -6.77
N ASP A 12 22.57 1.50 -7.27
CA ASP A 12 21.53 1.21 -8.26
C ASP A 12 20.65 0.01 -7.85
N TRP A 13 20.06 0.05 -6.66
CA TRP A 13 18.84 -0.72 -6.45
C TRP A 13 17.76 -0.09 -7.33
N PRO A 14 17.19 -0.82 -8.31
CA PRO A 14 16.18 -0.25 -9.19
C PRO A 14 14.99 0.22 -8.35
N GLN A 15 14.78 1.52 -8.30
CA GLN A 15 13.60 2.09 -7.67
C GLN A 15 12.49 2.21 -8.71
N GLN A 16 11.35 1.57 -8.44
CA GLN A 16 10.13 1.81 -9.19
C GLN A 16 9.26 2.79 -8.42
N GLN A 17 8.83 3.87 -9.09
CA GLN A 17 7.84 4.78 -8.54
C GLN A 17 6.44 4.20 -8.77
N LEU A 18 5.84 3.67 -7.71
CA LEU A 18 4.55 2.98 -7.76
C LEU A 18 3.36 3.88 -7.39
N VAL A 19 3.62 5.09 -6.88
CA VAL A 19 2.60 6.02 -6.38
C VAL A 19 2.85 7.45 -6.88
N SER A 20 1.78 8.21 -7.05
CA SER A 20 1.79 9.58 -7.60
C SER A 20 1.97 10.68 -6.54
N SER A 21 1.88 10.32 -5.27
CA SER A 21 1.97 11.18 -4.10
C SER A 21 2.70 10.43 -2.97
N PRO A 22 3.41 11.12 -2.05
CA PRO A 22 4.14 10.44 -0.98
C PRO A 22 3.23 9.53 -0.17
N ALA A 23 3.65 8.27 -0.01
CA ALA A 23 3.02 7.37 0.94
C ALA A 23 3.32 7.85 2.37
N VAL A 24 2.28 8.01 3.19
CA VAL A 24 2.36 8.47 4.58
C VAL A 24 2.18 7.35 5.59
N ALA A 25 1.59 6.22 5.17
CA ALA A 25 1.46 5.01 5.96
C ALA A 25 1.45 3.78 5.05
N LEU A 26 1.92 2.65 5.56
CA LEU A 26 1.99 1.36 4.86
C LEU A 26 1.46 0.24 5.74
N ALA A 27 0.94 -0.81 5.12
CA ALA A 27 0.60 -2.09 5.75
C ALA A 27 0.94 -3.26 4.80
N LEU A 28 1.14 -4.45 5.34
CA LEU A 28 1.47 -5.66 4.59
C LEU A 28 0.37 -6.71 4.74
N ALA A 29 0.01 -7.36 3.64
CA ALA A 29 -0.86 -8.54 3.58
C ALA A 29 -0.87 -9.11 2.16
N ASP A 30 -1.24 -10.37 1.99
CA ASP A 30 -1.37 -11.05 0.69
C ASP A 30 -2.75 -10.74 0.06
N PHE A 31 -2.88 -9.57 -0.60
CA PHE A 31 -4.16 -9.06 -1.10
C PHE A 31 -4.59 -9.77 -2.39
N ASP A 32 -3.65 -10.29 -3.19
CA ASP A 32 -3.96 -11.06 -4.40
C ASP A 32 -3.99 -12.59 -4.20
N ARG A 33 -3.57 -13.07 -3.03
CA ARG A 33 -3.57 -14.49 -2.61
C ARG A 33 -2.61 -15.34 -3.42
N ASP A 34 -1.48 -14.77 -3.81
CA ASP A 34 -0.38 -15.50 -4.44
C ASP A 34 0.54 -16.21 -3.42
N GLY A 35 0.34 -15.95 -2.12
CA GLY A 35 1.14 -16.50 -1.03
C GLY A 35 2.30 -15.60 -0.59
N THR A 36 2.39 -14.39 -1.12
CA THR A 36 3.40 -13.37 -0.79
C THR A 36 2.73 -12.11 -0.25
N ASP A 37 3.34 -11.47 0.74
CA ASP A 37 2.82 -10.19 1.22
C ASP A 37 2.97 -9.09 0.16
N ASP A 38 1.87 -8.41 -0.13
CA ASP A 38 1.78 -7.17 -0.88
C ASP A 38 1.91 -5.94 0.04
N VAL A 39 1.94 -4.74 -0.56
CA VAL A 39 2.06 -3.47 0.17
C VAL A 39 0.82 -2.62 -0.03
N ALA A 40 0.02 -2.45 1.02
CA ALA A 40 -0.99 -1.41 1.09
C ALA A 40 -0.38 -0.07 1.49
N TYR A 41 -0.93 1.01 0.96
CA TYR A 41 -0.45 2.36 1.19
C TYR A 41 -1.59 3.36 1.33
N VAL A 42 -1.29 4.43 2.09
CA VAL A 42 -2.06 5.68 2.11
C VAL A 42 -1.15 6.77 1.57
N GLN A 43 -1.60 7.51 0.57
CA GLN A 43 -0.92 8.70 0.06
C GLN A 43 -1.36 9.95 0.80
N ALA A 44 -0.49 10.97 0.82
CA ALA A 44 -0.78 12.26 1.49
C ALA A 44 -2.03 12.97 0.97
N ASP A 45 -2.48 12.65 -0.25
CA ASP A 45 -3.71 13.18 -0.83
C ASP A 45 -4.98 12.43 -0.37
N GLY A 46 -4.85 11.36 0.42
CA GLY A 46 -5.95 10.51 0.89
C GLY A 46 -6.20 9.27 0.04
N THR A 47 -5.44 9.06 -1.04
CA THR A 47 -5.58 7.85 -1.86
C THR A 47 -5.12 6.62 -1.10
N VAL A 48 -5.97 5.60 -1.03
CA VAL A 48 -5.69 4.29 -0.45
C VAL A 48 -5.62 3.27 -1.58
N GLY A 49 -4.53 2.51 -1.61
CA GLY A 49 -4.25 1.50 -2.61
C GLY A 49 -3.41 0.37 -2.05
N TRP A 50 -3.13 -0.63 -2.87
CA TRP A 50 -2.08 -1.60 -2.60
C TRP A 50 -1.34 -1.97 -3.88
N THR A 51 -0.16 -2.56 -3.74
CA THR A 51 0.68 -2.99 -4.85
C THR A 51 1.42 -4.28 -4.55
N THR A 52 1.54 -5.14 -5.56
CA THR A 52 2.37 -6.34 -5.47
C THR A 52 3.85 -6.01 -5.58
N LEU A 53 4.70 -6.93 -5.16
CA LEU A 53 6.15 -6.83 -5.38
C LEU A 53 6.53 -6.88 -6.87
N ALA A 54 5.63 -7.34 -7.74
CA ALA A 54 5.80 -7.31 -9.19
C ALA A 54 5.41 -5.94 -9.81
N GLY A 55 4.97 -4.97 -9.01
CA GLY A 55 4.63 -3.62 -9.46
C GLY A 55 3.22 -3.45 -10.03
N VAL A 56 2.33 -4.43 -9.81
CA VAL A 56 0.90 -4.26 -10.11
C VAL A 56 0.31 -3.42 -8.98
N SER A 57 -0.39 -2.33 -9.29
CA SER A 57 -0.97 -1.43 -8.29
C SER A 57 -2.46 -1.22 -8.53
N THR A 58 -3.23 -1.24 -7.45
CA THR A 58 -4.67 -1.03 -7.43
C THR A 58 -4.99 0.15 -6.52
N THR A 59 -5.63 1.18 -7.08
CA THR A 59 -6.29 2.20 -6.26
C THR A 59 -7.67 1.70 -5.86
N ILE A 60 -7.96 1.74 -4.57
CA ILE A 60 -9.16 1.14 -4.00
C ILE A 60 -10.17 2.22 -3.64
N HIS A 61 -9.71 3.25 -2.92
CA HIS A 61 -10.61 4.25 -2.35
C HIS A 61 -9.87 5.57 -2.09
N HIS A 62 -10.64 6.65 -1.98
CA HIS A 62 -10.15 7.92 -1.45
C HIS A 62 -10.71 8.15 -0.05
N VAL A 63 -9.85 8.32 0.94
CA VAL A 63 -10.23 8.55 2.34
C VAL A 63 -9.65 9.90 2.77
N ALA A 64 -10.51 10.92 2.79
CA ALA A 64 -10.11 12.25 3.23
C ALA A 64 -9.56 12.21 4.66
N GLY A 65 -8.38 12.82 4.87
CA GLY A 65 -7.71 12.86 6.17
C GLY A 65 -7.11 11.52 6.61
N ALA A 66 -6.90 10.56 5.70
CA ALA A 66 -6.25 9.30 6.05
C ALA A 66 -4.82 9.53 6.57
N THR A 67 -4.50 8.90 7.70
CA THR A 67 -3.21 9.09 8.40
C THR A 67 -2.56 7.79 8.84
N SER A 68 -3.32 6.70 8.91
CA SER A 68 -2.83 5.39 9.32
C SER A 68 -3.63 4.30 8.62
N ILE A 69 -3.01 3.13 8.50
CA ILE A 69 -3.60 1.96 7.84
C ILE A 69 -3.16 0.70 8.58
N ALA A 70 -4.06 -0.27 8.70
CA ALA A 70 -3.79 -1.62 9.16
C ALA A 70 -4.51 -2.62 8.24
N ALA A 71 -3.91 -3.79 8.03
CA ALA A 71 -4.46 -4.87 7.23
C ALA A 71 -4.73 -6.12 8.08
N GLY A 72 -5.76 -6.87 7.74
CA GLY A 72 -6.12 -8.12 8.40
C GLY A 72 -7.47 -8.65 7.95
N ASP A 73 -7.78 -9.91 8.25
CA ASP A 73 -9.14 -10.42 8.14
C ASP A 73 -9.96 -9.86 9.32
N LEU A 74 -10.66 -8.74 9.10
CA LEU A 74 -11.38 -8.00 10.13
C LEU A 74 -12.84 -8.46 10.26
N ASN A 75 -13.32 -9.26 9.31
CA ASN A 75 -14.71 -9.70 9.24
C ASN A 75 -14.88 -11.23 9.37
N GLY A 76 -13.78 -12.00 9.31
CA GLY A 76 -13.73 -13.45 9.51
C GLY A 76 -14.05 -14.27 8.26
N ASP A 77 -13.96 -13.69 7.06
CA ASP A 77 -14.28 -14.36 5.80
C ASP A 77 -13.05 -14.93 5.07
N HIS A 78 -11.87 -14.80 5.67
CA HIS A 78 -10.56 -15.20 5.13
C HIS A 78 -10.06 -14.33 3.96
N TRP A 79 -10.55 -13.09 3.84
CA TRP A 79 -10.01 -12.09 2.93
C TRP A 79 -9.39 -10.94 3.72
N PHE A 80 -8.35 -10.33 3.17
CA PHE A 80 -7.74 -9.17 3.82
C PHE A 80 -8.59 -7.92 3.60
N ASP A 81 -8.94 -7.30 4.72
CA ASP A 81 -9.58 -6.00 4.82
C ASP A 81 -8.55 -4.93 5.18
N LEU A 82 -8.94 -3.65 5.04
CA LEU A 82 -8.17 -2.51 5.50
C LEU A 82 -8.94 -1.69 6.53
N ALA A 83 -8.28 -1.29 7.60
CA ALA A 83 -8.75 -0.25 8.51
C ALA A 83 -7.92 1.01 8.31
N VAL A 84 -8.57 2.12 7.97
CA VAL A 84 -7.92 3.42 7.68
C VAL A 84 -8.35 4.45 8.72
N GLY A 85 -7.38 4.94 9.50
CA GLY A 85 -7.61 5.97 10.52
C GLY A 85 -7.61 7.38 9.91
N GLN A 86 -8.54 8.22 10.35
CA GLN A 86 -8.72 9.57 9.83
C GLN A 86 -8.44 10.66 10.87
N SER A 87 -7.74 11.71 10.44
CA SER A 87 -7.52 12.94 11.19
C SER A 87 -7.79 14.15 10.28
N PRO A 88 -8.56 15.16 10.74
CA PRO A 88 -9.04 15.39 12.12
C PRO A 88 -10.42 14.79 12.42
N SER A 89 -11.03 14.04 11.49
CA SER A 89 -12.41 13.55 11.65
C SER A 89 -12.60 12.48 12.75
N ASN A 90 -11.52 12.02 13.40
CA ASN A 90 -11.53 11.01 14.47
C ASN A 90 -12.33 9.74 14.11
N GLY A 91 -12.26 9.32 12.84
CA GLY A 91 -12.97 8.17 12.29
C GLY A 91 -12.05 7.02 11.90
N ILE A 92 -12.64 5.83 11.73
CA ILE A 92 -12.01 4.67 11.10
C ILE A 92 -12.91 4.27 9.93
N VAL A 93 -12.35 4.18 8.73
CA VAL A 93 -13.01 3.59 7.56
C VAL A 93 -12.52 2.15 7.44
N ARG A 94 -13.44 1.20 7.38
CA ARG A 94 -13.15 -0.19 7.03
C ARG A 94 -13.43 -0.39 5.54
N LEU A 95 -12.48 -0.96 4.82
CA LEU A 95 -12.63 -1.35 3.43
C LEU A 95 -12.55 -2.89 3.41
N ASP A 96 -13.61 -3.54 2.92
CA ASP A 96 -13.72 -5.00 2.96
C ASP A 96 -13.26 -5.64 1.66
N ASN A 97 -12.62 -6.82 1.77
CA ASN A 97 -12.30 -7.72 0.67
C ASN A 97 -11.52 -7.04 -0.46
N ILE A 98 -10.36 -6.48 -0.09
CA ILE A 98 -9.56 -5.57 -0.92
C ILE A 98 -8.62 -6.35 -1.83
N ASP A 99 -9.20 -7.14 -2.73
CA ASP A 99 -8.47 -7.95 -3.71
C ASP A 99 -8.48 -7.32 -5.12
N ALA A 100 -7.63 -7.82 -6.01
CA ALA A 100 -7.50 -7.33 -7.39
C ALA A 100 -8.73 -7.65 -8.27
N THR A 101 -9.67 -8.46 -7.78
CA THR A 101 -10.83 -8.96 -8.52
C THR A 101 -12.16 -8.30 -8.12
N THR A 102 -12.24 -7.59 -6.99
CA THR A 102 -13.49 -7.01 -6.46
C THR A 102 -13.63 -5.50 -6.64
N CYS A 103 -12.69 -4.82 -7.29
CA CYS A 103 -12.82 -3.40 -7.66
C CYS A 103 -13.88 -3.22 -8.76
N GLY A 104 -15.15 -3.43 -8.41
CA GLY A 104 -16.31 -3.39 -9.32
C GLY A 104 -17.64 -3.89 -8.76
N SER A 105 -17.69 -4.67 -7.66
CA SER A 105 -19.00 -5.07 -7.11
C SER A 105 -18.92 -5.63 -5.69
N ARG A 106 -19.21 -4.78 -4.70
CA ARG A 106 -20.11 -5.05 -3.57
C ARG A 106 -20.44 -3.74 -2.85
#